data_AF-A0A1Y3EB74-F1
#
_entry.id   AF-A0A1Y3EB74-F1
#
_cell.length_a   1.000
_cell.length_b   1.000
_cell.length_c   1.000
_cell.angle_alpha   90.00
_cell.angle_beta   90.00
_cell.angle_gamma   90.00
#
_symmetry.space_group_name_H-M   'P 1'
#
loop_
_entity.id
_entity.type
_entity.pdbx_description
1 polymer ?
#
loop_
_entity_poly.entity_id
_entity_poly.type
_entity_poly.pdbx_seq_one_letter_code
_entity_poly.pdbx_strand_id
1 'polypeptide(L)'
;MEVLVYSIPRFCSTDRGTWDLPVENLASLLTASTFEYVQGCKTYDEAIAKLNEVYVKPKYVIFARHEFISRKQRDGESLEEFLHALQRLNKNCEYKNVTDEQYREEIIRDALIKNMRSNKIRTRLLEHSVISLQEAVNKAMTLNSAK
;
A
#
# COMPACT_ATOMS: atom_id res chain seq x y z
N MET A 1 23.03 0.55 28.31
CA MET A 1 23.63 0.17 27.01
C MET A 1 24.21 -1.21 27.19
N GLU A 2 23.40 -2.24 26.99
CA GLU A 2 23.87 -3.62 26.94
C GLU A 2 23.45 -4.19 25.59
N VAL A 3 24.46 -4.49 24.80
CA VAL A 3 24.36 -5.04 23.46
C VAL A 3 24.08 -6.53 23.63
N LEU A 4 22.81 -6.93 23.53
CA LEU A 4 22.45 -8.34 23.45
C LEU A 4 22.83 -8.85 22.05
N VAL A 5 24.03 -9.42 22.00
CA VAL A 5 24.50 -10.32 20.96
C VAL A 5 23.58 -11.54 20.95
N TYR A 6 22.43 -11.42 20.28
CA TYR A 6 21.64 -12.60 19.93
C TYR A 6 22.39 -13.31 18.81
N SER A 7 22.95 -14.45 19.20
CA SER A 7 23.62 -15.42 18.34
C SER A 7 22.78 -15.69 17.10
N ILE A 8 23.21 -15.13 15.96
CA ILE A 8 22.70 -15.52 14.64
C ILE A 8 23.08 -16.99 14.47
N PRO A 9 22.12 -17.92 14.33
CA PRO A 9 22.44 -19.30 14.02
C PRO A 9 23.20 -19.29 12.69
N ARG A 10 24.48 -19.69 12.70
CA ARG A 10 25.19 -20.06 11.48
C ARG A 10 24.45 -21.26 10.89
N PHE A 11 23.47 -21.00 10.02
CA PHE A 11 22.86 -22.03 9.21
C PHE A 11 23.96 -22.69 8.36
N CYS A 12 24.17 -24.00 8.54
CA CYS A 12 24.92 -24.86 7.64
C CYS A 12 24.39 -24.63 6.21
N SER A 13 25.15 -24.06 5.27
CA SER A 13 26.26 -24.72 4.58
C SER A 13 25.83 -25.99 3.82
N THR A 14 24.88 -25.87 2.90
CA THR A 14 24.85 -26.75 1.71
C THR A 14 24.25 -26.11 0.45
N ASP A 15 23.40 -25.07 0.52
CA ASP A 15 22.77 -24.45 -0.67
C ASP A 15 23.28 -23.03 -1.04
N ARG A 16 24.46 -22.65 -0.56
CA ARG A 16 25.10 -21.34 -0.89
C ARG A 16 25.87 -21.33 -2.22
N GLY A 17 25.70 -22.34 -3.07
CA GLY A 17 26.52 -22.52 -4.28
C GLY A 17 26.16 -21.64 -5.47
N THR A 18 25.09 -20.85 -5.42
CA THR A 18 24.52 -20.20 -6.62
C THR A 18 24.07 -18.76 -6.42
N TRP A 19 24.48 -18.10 -5.33
CA TRP A 19 24.06 -16.73 -5.03
C TRP A 19 25.14 -15.74 -5.45
N ASP A 20 24.75 -14.69 -6.16
CA ASP A 20 25.65 -13.58 -6.44
C ASP A 20 25.98 -12.81 -5.14
N LEU A 21 27.18 -12.22 -5.06
CA LEU A 21 27.67 -11.41 -3.93
C LEU A 21 26.64 -10.45 -3.29
N PRO A 22 25.79 -9.73 -4.07
CA PRO A 22 24.76 -8.86 -3.50
C PRO A 22 23.72 -9.61 -2.64
N VAL A 23 23.43 -10.87 -2.97
CA VAL A 23 22.39 -11.64 -2.29
C VAL A 23 22.90 -12.31 -1.01
N GLU A 24 24.18 -12.70 -0.99
CA GLU A 24 24.85 -13.14 0.25
C GLU A 24 24.87 -12.02 1.30
N ASN A 25 25.18 -10.79 0.86
CA ASN A 25 25.15 -9.61 1.72
C ASN A 25 23.73 -9.32 2.24
N LEU A 26 22.71 -9.47 1.39
CA LEU A 26 21.32 -9.33 1.81
C LEU A 26 20.96 -10.39 2.86
N ALA A 27 21.26 -11.66 2.62
CA ALA A 27 20.95 -12.77 3.52
C ALA A 27 21.55 -12.58 4.92
N SER A 28 22.75 -12.01 5.01
CA SER A 28 23.39 -11.69 6.28
C SER A 28 22.65 -10.63 7.11
N LEU A 29 21.77 -9.84 6.50
CA LEU A 29 21.00 -8.77 7.16
C LEU A 29 19.58 -9.21 7.54
N LEU A 30 19.16 -10.41 7.13
CA LEU A 30 17.80 -10.91 7.37
C LEU A 30 17.71 -11.70 8.68
N THR A 31 16.59 -11.56 9.37
CA THR A 31 16.24 -12.48 10.48
C THR A 31 15.88 -13.86 9.92
N ALA A 32 15.92 -14.90 10.76
CA ALA A 32 15.56 -16.26 10.34
C ALA A 32 14.16 -16.32 9.68
N SER A 33 13.17 -15.64 10.27
CA SER A 33 11.82 -15.52 9.70
C SER A 33 11.78 -14.78 8.35
N THR A 34 12.67 -13.84 8.13
CA THR A 34 12.73 -13.09 6.87
C THR A 34 13.48 -13.86 5.77
N PHE A 35 14.47 -14.66 6.17
CA PHE A 35 15.25 -15.50 5.26
C PHE A 35 14.41 -16.58 4.57
N GLU A 36 13.41 -17.14 5.27
CA GLU A 36 12.48 -18.14 4.71
C GLU A 36 11.80 -17.69 3.40
N TYR A 37 11.53 -16.39 3.25
CA TYR A 37 10.89 -15.84 2.07
C TYR A 37 11.84 -15.74 0.87
N VAL A 38 13.13 -15.51 1.11
CA VAL A 38 14.11 -15.28 0.05
C VAL A 38 14.97 -16.50 -0.26
N GLN A 39 15.02 -17.53 0.58
CA GLN A 39 15.92 -18.71 0.46
C GLN A 39 15.90 -19.46 -0.88
N GLY A 40 14.86 -19.27 -1.71
CA GLY A 40 14.75 -19.87 -3.04
C GLY A 40 15.01 -18.90 -4.20
N CYS A 41 15.29 -17.62 -3.91
CA CYS A 41 15.65 -16.61 -4.91
C CYS A 41 17.08 -16.87 -5.40
N LYS A 42 17.33 -16.63 -6.68
CA LYS A 42 18.68 -16.79 -7.26
C LYS A 42 19.36 -15.45 -7.47
N THR A 43 18.57 -14.40 -7.65
CA THR A 43 19.06 -13.05 -7.92
C THR A 43 18.65 -12.08 -6.81
N TYR A 44 19.39 -10.98 -6.73
CA TYR A 44 19.08 -9.89 -5.81
C TYR A 44 17.69 -9.31 -6.08
N ASP A 45 17.34 -9.13 -7.36
CA ASP A 45 16.04 -8.56 -7.75
C ASP A 45 14.87 -9.46 -7.36
N GLU A 46 15.01 -10.79 -7.49
CA GLU A 46 14.00 -11.74 -7.01
C GLU A 46 13.82 -11.66 -5.49
N ALA A 47 14.93 -11.58 -4.74
CA ALA A 47 14.89 -11.47 -3.29
C ALA A 47 14.23 -10.16 -2.84
N ILE A 48 14.59 -9.04 -3.47
CA ILE A 48 13.98 -7.73 -3.19
C ILE A 48 12.49 -7.72 -3.58
N ALA A 49 12.10 -8.31 -4.72
CA ALA A 49 10.71 -8.40 -5.13
C ALA A 49 9.87 -9.18 -4.10
N LYS A 50 10.40 -10.30 -3.59
CA LYS A 50 9.72 -11.13 -2.59
C LYS A 50 9.63 -10.47 -1.22
N LEU A 51 10.69 -9.77 -0.80
CA LEU A 51 10.63 -8.94 0.40
C LEU A 51 9.62 -7.80 0.26
N ASN A 52 9.54 -7.18 -0.93
CA ASN A 52 8.53 -6.17 -1.18
C ASN A 52 7.12 -6.75 -1.11
N GLU A 53 6.86 -7.92 -1.67
CA GLU A 53 5.55 -8.57 -1.57
C GLU A 53 5.14 -8.84 -0.11
N VAL A 54 6.09 -9.29 0.72
CA VAL A 54 5.81 -9.68 2.12
C VAL A 54 5.68 -8.46 3.03
N TYR A 55 6.52 -7.44 2.84
CA TYR A 55 6.64 -6.30 3.77
C TYR A 55 6.01 -5.01 3.27
N VAL A 56 5.90 -4.81 1.95
CA VAL A 56 5.22 -3.64 1.40
C VAL A 56 3.73 -3.94 1.36
N LYS A 57 3.00 -3.35 2.31
CA LYS A 57 1.54 -3.42 2.35
C LYS A 57 0.96 -2.97 1.00
N PRO A 58 -0.04 -3.70 0.45
CA PRO A 58 -0.77 -3.23 -0.72
C PRO A 58 -1.27 -1.81 -0.49
N LYS A 59 -0.94 -0.91 -1.41
CA LYS A 59 -1.37 0.48 -1.31
C LYS A 59 -2.81 0.58 -1.79
N TYR A 60 -3.71 0.83 -0.86
CA TYR A 60 -5.12 1.14 -1.15
C TYR A 60 -5.25 2.61 -1.52
N VAL A 61 -4.83 2.95 -2.75
CA VAL A 61 -4.76 4.33 -3.23
C VAL A 61 -6.14 5.00 -3.18
N ILE A 62 -7.19 4.27 -3.55
CA ILE A 62 -8.57 4.77 -3.53
C ILE A 62 -9.02 5.09 -2.09
N PHE A 63 -8.65 4.24 -1.13
CA PHE A 63 -8.93 4.47 0.28
C PHE A 63 -8.16 5.68 0.83
N ALA A 64 -6.87 5.80 0.52
CA ALA A 64 -6.06 6.94 0.94
C ALA A 64 -6.60 8.27 0.39
N ARG A 65 -6.99 8.31 -0.89
CA ARG A 65 -7.64 9.48 -1.50
C ARG A 65 -8.97 9.80 -0.84
N HIS A 66 -9.79 8.80 -0.56
CA HIS A 66 -11.05 8.98 0.15
C HIS A 66 -10.82 9.54 1.57
N GLU A 67 -9.84 9.03 2.31
CA GLU A 67 -9.49 9.51 3.66
C GLU A 67 -9.05 10.98 3.62
N PHE A 68 -8.16 11.32 2.69
CA PHE A 68 -7.70 12.70 2.46
C PHE A 68 -8.85 13.65 2.13
N ILE A 69 -9.66 13.32 1.12
CA ILE A 69 -10.74 14.21 0.62
C ILE A 69 -11.90 14.32 1.63
N SER A 70 -12.11 13.28 2.46
CA SER A 70 -13.17 13.26 3.47
C SER A 70 -12.76 13.88 4.81
N ARG A 71 -11.47 14.20 4.99
CA ARG A 71 -10.95 14.79 6.22
C ARG A 71 -11.52 16.20 6.43
N LYS A 72 -12.32 16.35 7.49
CA LYS A 72 -12.86 17.63 7.97
C LYS A 72 -12.17 18.04 9.25
N GLN A 73 -11.92 19.34 9.46
CA GLN A 73 -11.38 19.86 10.72
C GLN A 73 -12.23 19.37 11.90
N ARG A 74 -11.57 18.91 12.97
CA ARG A 74 -12.25 18.42 14.17
C ARG A 74 -12.58 19.58 15.11
N ASP A 75 -13.55 19.38 15.98
CA ASP A 75 -13.85 20.35 17.03
C ASP A 75 -12.62 20.51 17.95
N GLY A 76 -12.16 21.75 18.13
CA GLY A 76 -10.98 22.08 18.93
C GLY A 76 -9.62 21.85 18.25
N GLU A 77 -9.57 21.38 17.00
CA GLU A 77 -8.33 21.25 16.23
C GLU A 77 -7.89 22.60 15.65
N SER A 78 -6.62 22.95 15.80
CA SER A 78 -6.07 24.18 15.21
C SER A 78 -5.99 24.09 13.68
N LEU A 79 -5.90 25.23 13.00
CA LEU A 79 -5.77 25.25 11.54
C LEU A 79 -4.45 24.61 11.09
N GLU A 80 -3.37 24.83 11.84
CA GLU A 80 -2.04 24.26 11.59
C GLU A 80 -2.07 22.73 11.75
N GLU A 81 -2.71 22.22 12.81
CA GLU A 81 -2.89 20.79 13.02
C GLU A 81 -3.68 20.14 11.89
N PHE A 82 -4.76 20.80 11.45
CA PHE A 82 -5.56 20.34 10.33
C PHE A 82 -4.76 20.31 9.01
N LEU A 83 -3.99 21.37 8.72
CA LEU A 83 -3.12 21.44 7.55
C LEU A 83 -2.07 20.33 7.57
N HIS A 84 -1.41 20.11 8.70
CA HIS A 84 -0.44 19.03 8.86
C HIS A 84 -1.08 17.64 8.68
N ALA A 85 -2.29 17.45 9.18
CA ALA A 85 -3.04 16.21 8.97
C ALA A 85 -3.33 15.98 7.48
N LEU A 86 -3.77 17.01 6.74
CA LEU A 86 -3.99 16.94 5.30
C LEU A 86 -2.70 16.65 4.53
N GLN A 87 -1.59 17.33 4.88
CA GLN A 87 -0.26 17.09 4.31
C GLN A 87 0.23 15.66 4.53
N ARG A 88 -0.07 15.06 5.68
CA ARG A 88 0.28 13.67 5.97
C ARG A 88 -0.55 12.69 5.13
N LEU A 89 -1.86 12.92 5.03
CA LEU A 89 -2.76 12.03 4.28
C LEU A 89 -2.47 12.04 2.78
N ASN A 90 -2.19 13.21 2.21
CA ASN A 90 -1.97 13.36 0.78
C ASN A 90 -0.78 12.54 0.24
N LYS A 91 0.22 12.26 1.10
CA LYS A 91 1.42 11.47 0.72
C LYS A 91 1.08 10.05 0.30
N ASN A 92 -0.06 9.52 0.76
CA ASN A 92 -0.50 8.17 0.46
C ASN A 92 -1.40 8.08 -0.79
N CYS A 93 -1.74 9.23 -1.42
CA CYS A 93 -2.71 9.29 -2.52
C CYS A 93 -2.16 8.89 -3.90
N GLU A 94 -0.84 8.65 -4.01
CA GLU A 94 -0.12 8.37 -5.27
C GLU A 94 -0.47 9.30 -6.44
N TYR A 95 0.38 10.30 -6.67
CA TYR A 95 0.27 11.20 -7.81
C TYR A 95 1.05 10.65 -9.00
N LYS A 96 0.37 10.54 -10.14
CA LYS A 96 0.93 10.01 -11.39
C LYS A 96 0.75 11.05 -12.49
N ASN A 97 1.67 11.08 -13.45
CA ASN A 97 1.48 11.86 -14.66
C ASN A 97 0.47 11.13 -15.54
N VAL A 98 -0.72 11.69 -15.70
CA VAL A 98 -1.86 11.08 -16.41
C VAL A 98 -2.39 12.06 -17.44
N THR A 99 -3.15 11.55 -18.41
CA THR A 99 -3.84 12.40 -19.39
C THR A 99 -4.95 13.22 -18.73
N ASP A 100 -5.33 14.34 -19.34
CA ASP A 100 -6.44 15.17 -18.86
C ASP A 100 -7.77 14.41 -18.79
N GLU A 101 -7.99 13.42 -19.66
CA GLU A 101 -9.16 12.53 -19.60
C GLU A 101 -9.11 11.66 -18.34
N GLN A 102 -7.99 10.98 -18.11
CA GLN A 102 -7.83 10.11 -16.94
C GLN A 102 -7.96 10.90 -15.63
N TYR A 103 -7.40 12.11 -15.57
CA TYR A 103 -7.54 12.98 -14.41
C TYR A 103 -9.01 13.36 -14.15
N ARG A 104 -9.78 13.69 -15.20
CA ARG A 104 -11.22 13.99 -15.08
C ARG A 104 -11.99 12.79 -14.55
N GLU A 105 -11.72 11.58 -15.04
CA GLU A 105 -12.35 10.36 -14.54
C GLU A 105 -12.02 10.09 -13.06
N GLU A 106 -10.77 10.28 -12.66
CA GLU A 106 -10.34 10.10 -11.27
C GLU A 106 -11.05 11.07 -10.32
N ILE A 107 -11.19 12.35 -10.70
CA ILE A 107 -11.90 13.34 -9.89
C ILE A 107 -13.39 13.00 -9.76
N ILE A 108 -14.04 12.56 -10.86
CA ILE A 108 -15.45 12.12 -10.82
C ILE A 108 -15.61 10.90 -9.90
N ARG A 109 -14.71 9.92 -10.01
CA ARG A 109 -14.72 8.71 -9.17
C ARG A 109 -14.57 9.07 -7.70
N ASP A 110 -13.60 9.90 -7.36
CA ASP A 110 -13.31 10.27 -5.98
C ASP A 110 -14.48 11.09 -5.39
N ALA A 111 -15.09 11.97 -6.18
CA ALA A 111 -16.31 12.70 -5.79
C ALA A 111 -17.53 11.79 -5.61
N LEU A 112 -17.72 10.80 -6.48
CA LEU A 112 -18.79 9.79 -6.37
C LEU A 112 -18.66 9.02 -5.05
N ILE A 113 -17.47 8.48 -4.76
CA ILE A 113 -17.21 7.69 -3.55
C ILE A 113 -17.42 8.53 -2.28
N LYS A 114 -16.86 9.75 -2.25
CA LYS A 114 -16.98 10.66 -1.10
C LYS A 114 -18.45 10.99 -0.78
N ASN A 115 -19.22 11.39 -1.80
CA ASN A 115 -20.55 11.96 -1.60
C ASN A 115 -21.68 10.92 -1.63
N MET A 116 -21.35 9.63 -1.76
CA MET A 116 -22.34 8.56 -1.74
C MET A 116 -23.04 8.45 -0.37
N ARG A 117 -24.37 8.34 -0.38
CA ARG A 117 -25.18 8.12 0.83
C ARG A 117 -25.00 6.72 1.42
N SER A 118 -24.89 5.71 0.55
CA SER A 118 -24.82 4.31 0.94
C SER A 118 -23.41 3.94 1.45
N ASN A 119 -23.23 3.92 2.77
CA ASN A 119 -21.98 3.46 3.41
C ASN A 119 -21.59 2.05 2.95
N LYS A 120 -22.55 1.11 2.86
CA LYS A 120 -22.30 -0.26 2.43
C LYS A 120 -21.65 -0.32 1.04
N ILE A 121 -22.15 0.48 0.09
CA ILE A 121 -21.60 0.50 -1.27
C ILE A 121 -20.23 1.16 -1.28
N ARG A 122 -20.09 2.31 -0.59
CA ARG A 122 -18.79 2.98 -0.44
C ARG A 122 -17.72 2.03 0.11
N THR A 123 -17.99 1.33 1.21
CA THR A 123 -17.03 0.36 1.79
C THR A 123 -16.61 -0.70 0.77
N ARG A 124 -17.56 -1.26 0.01
CA ARG A 124 -17.26 -2.24 -1.06
C ARG A 124 -16.42 -1.69 -2.21
N LEU A 125 -16.49 -0.38 -2.49
CA LEU A 125 -15.63 0.26 -3.49
C LEU A 125 -14.22 0.47 -2.93
N LEU A 126 -14.10 0.90 -1.67
CA LEU A 126 -12.84 1.16 -0.98
C LEU A 126 -11.99 -0.09 -0.70
N GLU A 127 -12.57 -1.30 -0.77
CA GLU A 127 -11.86 -2.58 -0.65
C GLU A 127 -10.87 -2.82 -1.81
N HIS A 128 -10.96 -2.10 -2.93
CA HIS A 128 -10.08 -2.25 -4.08
C HIS A 128 -8.81 -1.41 -3.91
N SER A 129 -7.66 -1.97 -4.31
CA SER A 129 -6.40 -1.21 -4.36
C SER A 129 -6.45 -0.13 -5.45
N VAL A 130 -6.99 -0.49 -6.62
CA VAL A 130 -7.19 0.37 -7.80
C VAL A 130 -8.54 0.02 -8.43
N ILE A 131 -9.30 1.04 -8.86
CA ILE A 131 -10.55 0.86 -9.61
C ILE A 131 -10.76 2.05 -10.56
N SER A 132 -11.15 1.79 -11.81
CA SER A 132 -11.52 2.84 -12.77
C SER A 132 -12.88 3.46 -12.41
N LEU A 133 -13.19 4.62 -13.01
CA LEU A 133 -14.52 5.22 -12.84
C LEU A 133 -15.62 4.27 -13.33
N GLN A 134 -15.44 3.68 -14.52
CA GLN A 134 -16.43 2.79 -15.13
C GLN A 134 -16.71 1.55 -14.26
N GLU A 135 -15.66 0.92 -13.75
CA GLU A 135 -15.80 -0.23 -12.83
C GLU A 135 -16.50 0.16 -11.53
N ALA A 136 -16.13 1.32 -10.96
CA ALA A 136 -16.74 1.81 -9.72
C ALA A 136 -18.24 2.06 -9.91
N VAL A 137 -18.64 2.66 -11.04
CA VAL A 137 -20.05 2.88 -11.40
C VAL A 137 -20.77 1.55 -11.57
N ASN A 138 -20.26 0.64 -12.39
CA ASN A 138 -20.89 -0.66 -12.64
C ASN A 138 -21.13 -1.43 -11.34
N LYS A 139 -20.12 -1.46 -10.46
CA LYS A 139 -20.20 -2.14 -9.17
C LYS A 139 -21.19 -1.45 -8.22
N ALA A 140 -21.17 -0.11 -8.17
CA ALA A 140 -22.10 0.65 -7.34
C ALA A 140 -23.55 0.42 -7.78
N MET A 141 -23.83 0.42 -9.09
CA MET A 141 -25.17 0.19 -9.64
C MET A 141 -25.66 -1.22 -9.36
N THR A 142 -24.81 -2.24 -9.59
CA THR A 142 -25.11 -3.64 -9.27
C THR A 142 -25.48 -3.82 -7.79
N LEU A 143 -24.70 -3.21 -6.89
CA LEU A 143 -24.96 -3.28 -5.44
C LEU A 143 -26.18 -2.46 -5.01
N ASN A 144 -26.55 -1.43 -5.78
CA ASN A 144 -27.73 -0.62 -5.49
C ASN A 144 -29.02 -1.30 -5.94
N SER A 145 -29.00 -2.00 -7.08
CA SER A 145 -30.14 -2.76 -7.61
C SER A 145 -30.40 -4.06 -6.85
N ALA A 146 -29.40 -4.59 -6.12
CA ALA A 146 -29.54 -5.76 -5.27
C ALA A 146 -30.08 -5.46 -3.86
N LYS A 147 -30.58 -4.24 -3.62
CA LYS A 147 -31.31 -3.85 -2.40
C LYS A 147 -32.79 -4.11 -2.56
#